data_AF-A0A963J463-F1
#
_entry.id   AF-A0A963J463-F1
#
_cell.length_a   1.000
_cell.length_b   1.000
_cell.length_c   1.000
_cell.angle_alpha   90.00
_cell.angle_beta   90.00
_cell.angle_gamma   90.00
#
_symmetry.space_group_name_H-M   'P 1'
#
loop_
_entity.id
_entity.type
_entity.pdbx_description
1 polymer ?
#
loop_
_entity_poly.entity_id
_entity_poly.type
_entity_poly.pdbx_seq_one_letter_code
_entity_poly.pdbx_strand_id
1 'polypeptide(L)' 'MKTVLKSSKLNNVLYDVRGPIVDAARQMEDEGQKIIKLNIGNMAPFGFDPPEEVVQDMARNLP' A
#
# COMPACT_ATOMS: atom_id res chain seq x y z
N MET A 1 19.94 -14.78 20.95
CA MET A 1 18.95 -14.62 19.86
C MET A 1 19.49 -15.28 18.61
N LYS A 2 18.67 -16.03 17.86
CA LYS A 2 19.07 -16.70 16.62
C LYS A 2 18.81 -15.75 15.45
N THR A 3 19.81 -15.49 14.62
CA THR A 3 19.65 -14.64 13.44
C THR A 3 18.73 -15.32 12.44
N VAL A 4 17.65 -14.64 12.06
CA VAL A 4 16.72 -15.12 11.02
C VAL A 4 17.16 -14.52 9.68
N LEU A 5 17.47 -15.38 8.71
CA LEU A 5 17.89 -14.99 7.36
C LEU A 5 16.73 -15.12 6.38
N LYS A 6 16.73 -14.28 5.34
CA LYS A 6 15.76 -14.38 4.23
C LYS A 6 15.90 -15.72 3.52
N SER A 7 14.78 -16.38 3.23
CA SER A 7 14.76 -17.59 2.41
C SER A 7 15.31 -17.33 1.01
N SER A 8 16.13 -18.25 0.50
CA SER A 8 16.69 -18.19 -0.87
C SER A 8 15.62 -18.14 -1.96
N LYS A 9 14.41 -18.67 -1.68
CA LYS A 9 13.25 -18.59 -2.59
C LYS A 9 12.83 -17.16 -2.93
N LEU A 10 13.15 -16.20 -2.06
CA LEU A 10 12.81 -14.78 -2.22
C LEU A 10 13.92 -13.97 -2.91
N ASN A 11 14.97 -14.59 -3.44
CA ASN A 11 16.07 -13.86 -4.05
C ASN A 11 15.69 -13.19 -5.38
N ASN A 12 14.75 -13.78 -6.12
CA ASN A 12 14.32 -13.29 -7.44
C ASN A 12 12.87 -12.77 -7.43
N VAL A 13 12.29 -12.57 -6.25
CA VAL A 13 10.95 -11.98 -6.12
C VAL A 13 11.10 -10.47 -6.23
N LEU A 14 10.57 -9.91 -7.32
CA LEU A 14 10.56 -8.48 -7.59
C LEU A 14 9.12 -7.98 -7.58
N TYR A 15 8.81 -7.10 -6.64
CA TYR A 15 7.52 -6.41 -6.55
C TYR A 15 7.76 -4.96 -6.14
N ASP A 16 8.15 -4.15 -7.12
CA ASP A 16 8.69 -2.80 -6.89
C ASP A 16 7.62 -1.72 -6.70
N VAL A 17 6.34 -2.11 -6.66
CA VAL A 17 5.22 -1.19 -6.40
C VAL A 17 5.40 -0.41 -5.08
N ARG A 18 6.14 -0.98 -4.13
CA ARG A 18 6.55 -0.35 -2.86
C ARG A 18 8.06 -0.33 -2.67
N GLY A 19 8.81 -0.19 -3.77
CA GLY A 19 10.26 -0.15 -3.78
C GLY A 19 10.83 1.25 -3.44
N PRO A 20 12.13 1.48 -3.70
CA PRO A 20 12.85 2.70 -3.33
C PRO A 20 12.24 4.02 -3.84
N ILE A 21 11.49 3.96 -4.94
CA ILE A 21 10.79 5.12 -5.50
C ILE A 21 9.69 5.61 -4.55
N VAL A 22 8.98 4.68 -3.88
CA VAL A 22 7.95 5.03 -2.90
C VAL A 22 8.58 5.60 -1.64
N ASP A 23 9.75 5.10 -1.23
CA ASP A 23 10.49 5.65 -0.10
C ASP A 23 10.93 7.09 -0.37
N ALA A 24 11.43 7.38 -1.56
CA ALA A 24 11.78 8.74 -1.98
C ALA A 24 10.54 9.65 -2.05
N ALA A 25 9.44 9.18 -2.63
CA ALA A 25 8.19 9.94 -2.68
C ALA A 25 7.66 10.25 -1.27
N ARG A 26 7.77 9.30 -0.33
CA ARG A 26 7.40 9.49 1.07
C ARG A 26 8.28 10.54 1.75
N GLN A 27 9.60 10.51 1.52
CA GLN A 27 10.50 11.54 2.04
C GLN A 27 10.09 12.93 1.53
N MET A 28 9.76 13.06 0.25
CA MET A 28 9.28 14.33 -0.32
C MET A 28 7.96 14.77 0.34
N GLU A 29 7.05 13.84 0.62
CA GLU A 29 5.81 14.13 1.37
C GLU A 29 6.10 14.60 2.81
N ASP A 30 7.04 13.97 3.51
CA ASP A 30 7.47 14.35 4.87
C ASP A 30 8.15 15.73 4.90
N GLU A 31 8.80 16.13 3.80
CA GLU A 31 9.35 17.49 3.57
C GLU A 31 8.26 18.52 3.23
N GLY A 32 6.99 18.11 3.17
CA GLY A 32 5.83 18.97 2.94
C GLY A 32 5.42 19.10 1.46
N GLN A 33 6.03 18.33 0.55
CA GLN A 33 5.67 18.37 -0.86
C GLN A 33 4.41 17.55 -1.12
N LYS A 34 3.51 18.09 -1.95
CA LYS A 34 2.33 17.34 -2.38
C LYS A 34 2.70 16.44 -3.56
N ILE A 35 2.66 15.13 -3.35
CA ILE A 35 2.87 14.11 -4.40
C ILE A 35 1.53 13.54 -4.85
N ILE A 36 1.30 13.50 -6.17
CA ILE A 36 0.14 12.82 -6.77
C ILE A 36 0.54 11.38 -7.11
N LYS A 37 -0.08 10.41 -6.43
CA LYS A 37 0.25 8.98 -6.53
C LYS A 37 -0.46 8.32 -7.70
N LEU A 38 0.17 8.33 -8.88
CA LEU A 38 -0.33 7.65 -10.09
C LEU A 38 0.28 6.25 -10.30
N ASN A 39 1.03 5.75 -9.31
CA ASN A 39 1.77 4.50 -9.38
C ASN A 39 0.96 3.28 -8.93
N ILE A 40 -0.20 3.47 -8.28
CA ILE A 40 -1.05 2.38 -7.79
C ILE A 40 -2.52 2.61 -8.13
N GLY A 41 -3.23 1.52 -8.43
CA GLY A 41 -4.69 1.53 -8.63
C GLY A 41 -5.48 1.60 -7.32
N ASN A 42 -5.04 2.42 -6.36
CA ASN A 42 -5.82 2.66 -5.14
C ASN A 42 -6.82 3.78 -5.42
N MET A 43 -8.11 3.44 -5.44
CA MET A 43 -9.17 4.37 -5.84
C MET A 43 -9.59 5.31 -4.70
N ALA A 44 -9.43 4.91 -3.43
CA ALA A 44 -9.91 5.66 -2.28
C ALA A 44 -9.30 7.09 -2.18
N PRO A 45 -8.00 7.32 -2.40
CA PRO A 45 -7.42 8.67 -2.45
C PRO A 45 -8.01 9.58 -3.54
N PHE A 46 -8.71 9.01 -4.52
CA PHE A 46 -9.37 9.73 -5.62
C PHE A 46 -10.88 9.89 -5.40
N GLY A 47 -11.39 9.58 -4.20
CA GLY A 47 -12.79 9.78 -3.84
C GLY A 47 -13.74 8.67 -4.32
N PHE A 48 -13.20 7.49 -4.64
CA PHE A 48 -14.02 6.32 -4.92
C PHE A 48 -14.22 5.52 -3.63
N ASP A 49 -15.40 5.64 -3.06
CA ASP A 49 -15.83 4.86 -1.92
C ASP A 49 -16.55 3.57 -2.36
N PRO A 50 -16.47 2.49 -1.57
CA PRO A 50 -17.28 1.31 -1.81
C PRO A 50 -18.78 1.65 -1.70
N PRO A 51 -19.66 0.94 -2.43
CA PRO A 51 -21.11 1.13 -2.29
C PRO A 51 -21.58 0.90 -0.85
N GLU A 52 -22.54 1.71 -0.41
CA GLU A 52 -23.02 1.69 0.98
C GLU A 52 -23.54 0.30 1.40
N GLU A 53 -24.26 -0.38 0.52
CA GLU A 53 -24.78 -1.75 0.73
C GLU A 53 -23.65 -2.72 1.11
N VAL A 54 -22.52 -2.67 0.39
CA VAL A 54 -21.36 -3.53 0.67
C VAL A 54 -20.79 -3.25 2.05
N VAL A 55 -20.69 -1.97 2.44
CA VAL A 55 -20.17 -1.57 3.76
C VAL A 55 -21.09 -2.04 4.88
N GLN A 56 -22.40 -1.83 4.72
CA GLN A 56 -23.40 -2.23 5.72
C GLN A 56 -23.44 -3.75 5.91
N ASP A 57 -23.42 -4.50 4.81
CA ASP A 57 -23.46 -5.96 4.88
C ASP A 57 -22.17 -6.53 5.49
N MET A 58 -21.00 -5.98 5.16
CA MET A 58 -19.75 -6.36 5.82
C MET A 58 -19.81 -6.08 7.32
N ALA A 59 -20.28 -4.90 7.74
CA ALA A 59 -20.38 -4.52 9.15
C ALA A 59 -21.34 -5.42 9.95
N ARG A 60 -22.45 -5.86 9.35
CA ARG A 60 -23.42 -6.77 9.99
C ARG A 60 -22.90 -8.19 10.16
N ASN A 61 -22.02 -8.64 9.26
CA ASN A 61 -21.53 -10.01 9.23
C ASN A 61 -20.13 -10.18 9.83
N LEU A 62 -19.50 -9.11 10.31
CA LEU A 62 -18.27 -9.19 11.09
C LEU A 62 -18.59 -9.70 12.52
N PRO A 63 -17.90 -10.76 12.98
CA PRO A 63 -18.11 -11.34 14.31
C PRO A 63 -17.61 -10.46 15.45
#